data_AF-A0A836FY50-F1
#
_entry.id   AF-A0A836FY50-F1
#
_cell.length_a   1.000
_cell.length_b   1.000
_cell.length_c   1.000
_cell.angle_alpha   90.00
_cell.angle_beta   90.00
_cell.angle_gamma   90.00
#
_symmetry.space_group_name_H-M   'P 1'
#
loop_
_entity.id
_entity.type
_entity.pdbx_description
1 polymer ?
#
loop_
_entity_poly.entity_id
_entity_poly.type
_entity_poly.pdbx_seq_one_letter_code
_entity_poly.pdbx_strand_id
1 'polypeptide(L)'
;MAEDAMKDWKIARTGISLLLNNKTEEAETLFTEHPHSFHVKAGRCFVLFMNALMTFEEDKFQQATLLLKDMERECAGDIGWLKSVKSKVFRAEETDKDYVNKLERQIVLADTQVFSAVSLFLQQELTGYVRGCWMLRKAWRVYQHAYTQISQLYRRTFGTNPTGFSPCCINPSNGSSLQSPQSPESSEWSIPSCNGYTNNMTPVSSPSGLRSSLSMFFSLTGITSEQQTPFVEPSEVTRLMSAASFGYGVYQLCVSLLPPSVLKVIHFFGFEGNRQSGLAALMYARLGEDMRAPLATLSLLWYHTIVRPFFALDGSNVKAGVAAAKQLIAECHAEFQNSALFLFFAGRMERLETNVDAALEAFGKAVEVATQREVKLLCLHEVAWCHVIRLNYDEAYRSLLQLQQQSRWSKGFYAYLAMVCCGANGKFDVLLSLYGKILPWFHETKNESQLDVFIMRRLPKIVDKETGHPYTVLYYKLLVYESLYLWNALPSCSTESLREISHECKENHSEEPMVGLTDLIEGAACLYLGDTEAAIKSFRNCLKCRYPSKDEYDQHVSAFALYELGSSLNNNNNPNEGKNFLSKAQTQYKDYDFETRLNLRIHAALKNI
;
A
#
# COMPACT_ATOMS: atom_id res chain seq x y z
N MET A 1 -9.97 25.06 -43.18
CA MET A 1 -10.39 24.51 -41.87
C MET A 1 -9.29 23.57 -41.45
N ALA A 2 -8.40 24.02 -40.55
CA ALA A 2 -7.39 23.14 -39.98
C ALA A 2 -8.10 22.22 -38.98
N GLU A 3 -8.00 20.90 -39.17
CA GLU A 3 -8.29 19.94 -38.10
C GLU A 3 -7.49 20.35 -36.87
N ASP A 4 -8.18 20.65 -35.78
CA ASP A 4 -7.58 20.97 -34.49
C ASP A 4 -6.87 19.70 -33.99
N ALA A 5 -5.57 19.59 -34.28
CA ALA A 5 -4.77 18.44 -33.90
C ALA A 5 -4.89 18.24 -32.38
N MET A 6 -5.49 17.12 -31.98
CA MET A 6 -5.78 16.82 -30.58
C MET A 6 -4.50 16.94 -29.74
N LYS A 7 -4.52 17.76 -28.70
CA LYS A 7 -3.37 17.91 -27.78
C LYS A 7 -2.95 16.54 -27.23
N ASP A 8 -1.65 16.25 -27.22
CA ASP A 8 -1.04 15.00 -26.73
C ASP A 8 -1.58 14.49 -25.39
N TRP A 9 -1.84 15.39 -24.42
CA TRP A 9 -2.37 15.00 -23.11
C TRP A 9 -3.80 14.45 -23.20
N LYS A 10 -4.62 14.91 -24.16
CA LYS A 10 -5.97 14.37 -24.40
C LYS A 10 -5.91 12.96 -24.99
N ILE A 11 -4.91 12.69 -25.83
CA ILE A 11 -4.66 11.34 -26.36
C ILE A 11 -4.30 10.40 -25.21
N ALA A 12 -3.40 10.82 -24.33
CA ALA A 12 -3.05 10.06 -23.13
C ALA A 12 -4.28 9.81 -22.22
N ARG A 13 -5.11 10.84 -21.97
CA ARG A 13 -6.36 10.71 -21.22
C ARG A 13 -7.33 9.72 -21.85
N THR A 14 -7.47 9.76 -23.17
CA THR A 14 -8.34 8.86 -23.93
C THR A 14 -7.86 7.42 -23.82
N GLY A 15 -6.56 7.17 -24.01
CA GLY A 15 -5.99 5.83 -23.86
C GLY A 15 -6.12 5.28 -22.44
N ILE A 16 -5.93 6.10 -21.40
CA ILE A 16 -6.22 5.69 -20.02
C ILE A 16 -7.70 5.35 -19.84
N SER A 17 -8.64 6.15 -20.37
CA SER A 17 -10.07 5.86 -20.29
C SER A 17 -10.43 4.53 -20.97
N LEU A 18 -9.86 4.26 -22.15
CA LEU A 18 -10.02 3.01 -22.87
C LEU A 18 -9.51 1.82 -22.04
N LEU A 19 -8.31 1.91 -21.47
CA LEU A 19 -7.75 0.86 -20.60
C LEU A 19 -8.64 0.57 -19.39
N LEU A 20 -9.12 1.63 -18.73
CA LEU A 20 -9.99 1.48 -17.56
C LEU A 20 -11.34 0.88 -17.96
N ASN A 21 -11.85 1.16 -19.15
CA ASN A 21 -13.08 0.58 -19.68
C ASN A 21 -12.87 -0.77 -20.40
N ASN A 22 -11.83 -1.51 -20.04
CA ASN A 22 -11.48 -2.84 -20.55
C ASN A 22 -11.16 -2.89 -22.06
N LYS A 23 -10.95 -1.75 -22.72
CA LYS A 23 -10.60 -1.67 -24.16
C LYS A 23 -9.09 -1.62 -24.35
N THR A 24 -8.41 -2.68 -23.93
CA THR A 24 -6.94 -2.74 -23.90
C THR A 24 -6.30 -2.68 -25.27
N GLU A 25 -6.88 -3.37 -26.25
CA GLU A 25 -6.37 -3.38 -27.62
C GLU A 25 -6.51 -2.00 -28.27
N GLU A 26 -7.68 -1.38 -28.16
CA GLU A 26 -7.92 -0.01 -28.66
C GLU A 26 -6.94 1.00 -28.04
N ALA A 27 -6.70 0.90 -26.73
CA ALA A 27 -5.76 1.77 -26.04
C ALA A 27 -4.31 1.56 -26.49
N GLU A 28 -3.90 0.30 -26.70
CA GLU A 28 -2.53 -0.01 -27.14
C GLU A 28 -2.31 0.44 -28.59
N THR A 29 -3.31 0.27 -29.47
CA THR A 29 -3.29 0.84 -30.82
C THR A 29 -3.12 2.36 -30.77
N LEU A 30 -3.95 3.05 -29.97
CA LEU A 30 -3.86 4.49 -29.81
C LEU A 30 -2.48 4.93 -29.30
N PHE A 31 -1.91 4.22 -28.32
CA PHE A 31 -0.58 4.56 -27.81
C PHE A 31 0.55 4.24 -28.80
N THR A 32 0.36 3.26 -29.68
CA THR A 32 1.33 2.88 -30.71
C THR A 32 1.34 3.84 -31.89
N GLU A 33 0.20 4.46 -32.20
CA GLU A 33 0.08 5.53 -33.20
C GLU A 33 0.78 6.83 -32.76
N HIS A 34 1.00 7.00 -31.45
CA HIS A 34 1.63 8.19 -30.87
C HIS A 34 2.91 7.87 -30.06
N PRO A 35 3.93 7.21 -30.66
CA PRO A 35 5.08 6.68 -29.92
C PRO A 35 6.03 7.78 -29.40
N HIS A 36 6.01 8.96 -30.01
CA HIS A 36 6.83 10.11 -29.63
C HIS A 36 6.12 11.07 -28.66
N SER A 37 4.87 10.80 -28.29
CA SER A 37 4.14 11.66 -27.37
C SER A 37 4.64 11.46 -25.93
N PHE A 38 5.09 12.56 -25.33
CA PHE A 38 5.54 12.60 -23.95
C PHE A 38 4.46 12.14 -22.96
N HIS A 39 3.21 12.58 -23.18
CA HIS A 39 2.08 12.26 -22.31
C HIS A 39 1.66 10.80 -22.42
N VAL A 40 1.68 10.24 -23.64
CA VAL A 40 1.40 8.82 -23.86
C VAL A 40 2.44 7.96 -23.16
N LYS A 41 3.73 8.30 -23.25
CA LYS A 41 4.80 7.62 -22.52
C LYS A 41 4.61 7.71 -21.01
N ALA A 42 4.23 8.88 -20.49
CA ALA A 42 3.91 9.08 -19.07
C ALA A 42 2.72 8.20 -18.63
N GLY A 43 1.66 8.14 -19.44
CA GLY A 43 0.51 7.26 -19.21
C GLY A 43 0.89 5.78 -19.17
N ARG A 44 1.71 5.33 -20.13
CA ARG A 44 2.25 3.95 -20.16
C ARG A 44 3.07 3.62 -18.90
N CYS A 45 3.88 4.56 -18.39
CA CYS A 45 4.61 4.36 -17.12
C CYS A 45 3.65 4.03 -15.97
N PHE A 46 2.55 4.79 -15.86
CA PHE A 46 1.57 4.57 -14.82
C PHE A 46 0.84 3.22 -14.97
N VAL A 47 0.45 2.86 -16.18
CA VAL A 47 -0.26 1.60 -16.45
C VAL A 47 0.60 0.39 -16.10
N LEU A 48 1.87 0.39 -16.53
CA LEU A 48 2.81 -0.69 -16.17
C LEU A 48 3.06 -0.73 -14.67
N PHE A 49 3.19 0.42 -14.02
CA PHE A 49 3.31 0.50 -12.57
C PHE A 49 2.10 -0.10 -11.87
N MET A 50 0.87 0.26 -12.24
CA MET A 50 -0.35 -0.32 -11.68
C MET A 50 -0.44 -1.83 -11.92
N ASN A 51 -0.09 -2.30 -13.12
CA ASN A 51 -0.08 -3.73 -13.43
C ASN A 51 0.93 -4.49 -12.57
N ALA A 52 2.10 -3.90 -12.30
CA ALA A 52 3.06 -4.46 -11.36
C ALA A 52 2.51 -4.49 -9.92
N LEU A 53 1.82 -3.42 -9.48
CA LEU A 53 1.19 -3.35 -8.16
C LEU A 53 0.08 -4.40 -7.96
N MET A 54 -0.72 -4.69 -8.99
CA MET A 54 -1.86 -5.60 -8.88
C MET A 54 -1.44 -7.07 -8.85
N THR A 55 -0.35 -7.44 -9.54
CA THR A 55 0.07 -8.84 -9.68
C THR A 55 1.19 -9.25 -8.76
N PHE A 56 2.01 -8.29 -8.35
CA PHE A 56 3.30 -8.52 -7.74
C PHE A 56 4.25 -9.38 -8.61
N GLU A 57 4.07 -9.40 -9.94
CA GLU A 57 4.92 -10.16 -10.86
C GLU A 57 6.26 -9.44 -11.12
N GLU A 58 7.38 -10.17 -10.99
CA GLU A 58 8.72 -9.59 -11.12
C GLU A 58 8.99 -9.03 -12.52
N ASP A 59 8.53 -9.69 -13.58
CA ASP A 59 8.68 -9.21 -14.96
C ASP A 59 7.91 -7.90 -15.19
N LYS A 60 6.74 -7.73 -14.56
CA LYS A 60 5.98 -6.48 -14.61
C LYS A 60 6.68 -5.36 -13.85
N PHE A 61 7.21 -5.66 -12.65
CA PHE A 61 8.03 -4.69 -11.91
C PHE A 61 9.29 -4.29 -12.67
N GLN A 62 9.97 -5.22 -13.33
CA GLN A 62 11.14 -4.95 -14.16
C GLN A 62 10.78 -4.05 -15.36
N GLN A 63 9.71 -4.38 -16.09
CA GLN A 63 9.20 -3.56 -17.20
C GLN A 63 8.82 -2.14 -16.74
N ALA A 64 8.06 -2.03 -15.66
CA ALA A 64 7.70 -0.74 -15.07
C ALA A 64 8.95 0.06 -14.66
N THR A 65 9.90 -0.58 -13.97
CA THR A 65 11.15 0.06 -13.52
C THR A 65 12.00 0.55 -14.69
N LEU A 66 12.11 -0.24 -15.77
CA LEU A 66 12.85 0.16 -16.96
C LEU A 66 12.22 1.39 -17.63
N LEU A 67 10.90 1.39 -17.83
CA LEU A 67 10.21 2.51 -18.45
C LEU A 67 10.23 3.76 -17.56
N LEU A 68 10.06 3.62 -16.24
CA LEU A 68 10.18 4.71 -15.28
C LEU A 68 11.58 5.36 -15.30
N LYS A 69 12.65 4.56 -15.34
CA LYS A 69 14.02 5.07 -15.47
C LYS A 69 14.25 5.77 -16.79
N ASP A 70 13.69 5.24 -17.88
CA ASP A 70 13.80 5.89 -19.19
C ASP A 70 13.11 7.25 -19.20
N MET A 71 11.91 7.32 -18.61
CA MET A 71 11.16 8.57 -18.45
C MET A 71 11.86 9.57 -17.53
N GLU A 72 12.45 9.11 -16.42
CA GLU A 72 13.25 9.95 -15.51
C GLU A 72 14.45 10.57 -16.26
N ARG A 73 15.18 9.79 -17.08
CA ARG A 73 16.32 10.29 -17.86
C ARG A 73 15.89 11.35 -18.87
N GLU A 74 14.78 11.13 -19.57
CA GLU A 74 14.25 12.09 -20.54
C GLU A 74 13.86 13.41 -19.86
N CYS A 75 13.15 13.35 -18.72
CA CYS A 75 12.77 14.55 -17.98
C CYS A 75 14.01 15.26 -17.39
N ALA A 76 14.95 14.53 -16.81
CA ALA A 76 16.16 15.10 -16.21
C ALA A 76 17.09 15.76 -17.24
N GLY A 77 17.17 15.21 -18.46
CA GLY A 77 17.92 15.79 -19.58
C GLY A 77 17.41 17.17 -20.00
N ASP A 78 16.10 17.39 -19.89
CA ASP A 78 15.46 18.67 -20.20
C ASP A 78 15.49 19.68 -19.03
N ILE A 79 15.60 19.20 -17.80
CA ILE A 79 15.69 20.03 -16.58
C ILE A 79 17.13 20.46 -16.28
N GLY A 80 18.13 19.92 -16.99
CA GLY A 80 19.55 20.18 -16.76
C GLY A 80 20.00 21.63 -16.99
N TRP A 81 20.89 22.12 -16.10
CA TRP A 81 21.62 23.41 -16.18
C TRP A 81 22.13 23.75 -17.59
N LEU A 82 22.56 22.73 -18.36
CA LEU A 82 23.11 22.90 -19.71
C LEU A 82 22.13 23.55 -20.70
N LYS A 83 20.81 23.27 -20.65
CA LYS A 83 19.83 23.95 -21.52
C LYS A 83 19.46 25.34 -20.99
N SER A 84 19.36 25.50 -19.68
CA SER A 84 19.05 26.80 -19.04
C SER A 84 20.18 27.82 -19.20
N VAL A 85 21.43 27.35 -19.31
CA VAL A 85 22.60 28.21 -19.61
C VAL A 85 22.70 28.49 -21.09
N LYS A 86 22.41 27.51 -21.96
CA LYS A 86 22.43 27.73 -23.41
C LYS A 86 21.38 28.77 -23.85
N SER A 87 20.18 28.73 -23.26
CA SER A 87 19.12 29.74 -23.47
C SER A 87 19.40 31.09 -22.80
N LYS A 88 20.22 31.13 -21.74
CA LYS A 88 20.69 32.40 -21.15
C LYS A 88 21.85 33.03 -21.93
N VAL A 89 22.70 32.22 -22.55
CA VAL A 89 23.86 32.66 -23.36
C VAL A 89 23.44 33.06 -24.77
N PHE A 90 22.47 32.35 -25.36
CA PHE A 90 21.80 32.75 -26.60
C PHE A 90 20.42 33.26 -26.21
N ARG A 91 20.19 34.58 -26.22
CA ARG A 91 18.90 35.26 -25.89
C ARG A 91 17.71 34.70 -26.69
N ALA A 92 17.26 33.50 -26.38
CA ALA A 92 16.08 32.88 -26.92
C ALA A 92 14.97 33.12 -25.90
N GLU A 93 13.92 33.83 -26.31
CA GLU A 93 12.73 34.00 -25.49
C GLU A 93 12.10 32.62 -25.25
N GLU A 94 11.87 32.27 -23.97
CA GLU A 94 11.19 31.02 -23.59
C GLU A 94 9.72 31.17 -24.00
N THR A 95 9.24 30.34 -24.94
CA THR A 95 7.85 30.44 -25.38
C THR A 95 6.89 29.97 -24.28
N ASP A 96 5.65 30.45 -24.28
CA ASP A 96 4.59 30.00 -23.37
C ASP A 96 4.47 28.47 -23.35
N LYS A 97 4.59 27.84 -24.53
CA LYS A 97 4.56 26.37 -24.71
C LYS A 97 5.77 25.68 -24.09
N ASP A 98 6.98 26.25 -24.21
CA ASP A 98 8.19 25.71 -23.60
C ASP A 98 8.12 25.74 -22.07
N TYR A 99 7.53 26.80 -21.51
CA TYR A 99 7.34 26.95 -20.08
C TYR A 99 6.34 25.91 -19.51
N VAL A 100 5.20 25.72 -20.17
CA VAL A 100 4.23 24.66 -19.80
C VAL A 100 4.87 23.28 -19.87
N ASN A 101 5.57 22.96 -20.97
CA ASN A 101 6.26 21.68 -21.14
C ASN A 101 7.32 21.43 -20.05
N LYS A 102 8.01 22.47 -19.62
CA LYS A 102 9.01 22.39 -18.54
C LYS A 102 8.37 22.07 -17.19
N LEU A 103 7.26 22.72 -16.84
CA LEU A 103 6.51 22.43 -15.61
C LEU A 103 5.96 20.99 -15.64
N GLU A 104 5.41 20.57 -16.78
CA GLU A 104 4.91 19.22 -17.00
C GLU A 104 6.01 18.15 -16.83
N ARG A 105 7.20 18.38 -17.41
CA ARG A 105 8.37 17.51 -17.23
C ARG A 105 8.84 17.43 -15.78
N GLN A 106 8.75 18.52 -15.02
CA GLN A 106 9.05 18.49 -13.58
C GLN A 106 8.05 17.64 -12.81
N ILE A 107 6.75 17.78 -13.09
CA ILE A 107 5.71 16.96 -12.45
C ILE A 107 5.97 15.48 -12.74
N VAL A 108 6.17 15.11 -14.02
CA VAL A 108 6.41 13.71 -14.40
C VAL A 108 7.73 13.17 -13.83
N LEU A 109 8.78 13.99 -13.75
CA LEU A 109 10.02 13.60 -13.08
C LEU A 109 9.76 13.23 -11.60
N ALA A 110 8.93 14.01 -10.90
CA ALA A 110 8.57 13.72 -9.53
C ALA A 110 7.66 12.48 -9.43
N ASP A 111 6.66 12.34 -10.30
CA ASP A 111 5.78 11.16 -10.39
C ASP A 111 6.60 9.87 -10.54
N THR A 112 7.53 9.84 -11.50
CA THR A 112 8.39 8.67 -11.79
C THR A 112 9.28 8.28 -10.61
N GLN A 113 9.78 9.27 -9.86
CA GLN A 113 10.56 9.03 -8.64
C GLN A 113 9.72 8.47 -7.50
N VAL A 114 8.46 8.92 -7.35
CA VAL A 114 7.51 8.35 -6.39
C VAL A 114 7.19 6.91 -6.74
N PHE A 115 6.79 6.63 -7.99
CA PHE A 115 6.44 5.27 -8.41
C PHE A 115 7.61 4.31 -8.26
N SER A 116 8.83 4.75 -8.59
CA SER A 116 10.03 3.95 -8.36
C SER A 116 10.30 3.68 -6.88
N ALA A 117 10.07 4.67 -6.00
CA ALA A 117 10.20 4.46 -4.56
C ALA A 117 9.16 3.47 -4.03
N VAL A 118 7.90 3.58 -4.47
CA VAL A 118 6.83 2.66 -4.09
C VAL A 118 7.14 1.23 -4.53
N SER A 119 7.62 1.04 -5.77
CA SER A 119 8.06 -0.29 -6.24
C SER A 119 9.14 -0.89 -5.34
N LEU A 120 10.14 -0.09 -4.93
CA LEU A 120 11.20 -0.56 -4.04
C LEU A 120 10.68 -0.95 -2.65
N PHE A 121 9.72 -0.20 -2.09
CA PHE A 121 9.13 -0.54 -0.79
C PHE A 121 8.30 -1.81 -0.84
N LEU A 122 7.60 -2.04 -1.95
CA LEU A 122 6.74 -3.21 -2.12
C LEU A 122 7.53 -4.50 -2.40
N GLN A 123 8.72 -4.38 -2.98
CA GLN A 123 9.64 -5.52 -3.16
C GLN A 123 10.29 -5.99 -1.84
N GLN A 124 10.08 -5.28 -0.72
CA GLN A 124 10.50 -5.64 0.64
C GLN A 124 12.00 -5.96 0.85
N GLU A 125 12.88 -5.61 -0.08
CA GLU A 125 14.33 -5.75 0.11
C GLU A 125 14.87 -4.72 1.12
N LEU A 126 15.62 -5.15 2.13
CA LEU A 126 16.17 -4.27 3.17
C LEU A 126 17.00 -3.09 2.60
N THR A 127 17.80 -3.35 1.57
CA THR A 127 18.58 -2.33 0.83
C THR A 127 17.68 -1.41 -0.01
N GLY A 128 16.50 -1.89 -0.40
CA GLY A 128 15.47 -1.15 -1.14
C GLY A 128 14.89 0.01 -0.35
N TYR A 129 14.74 -0.10 0.98
CA TYR A 129 14.12 0.95 1.80
C TYR A 129 14.93 2.26 1.82
N VAL A 130 16.25 2.19 1.98
CA VAL A 130 17.10 3.39 2.01
C VAL A 130 17.08 4.08 0.64
N ARG A 131 17.16 3.29 -0.44
CA ARG A 131 17.07 3.79 -1.81
C ARG A 131 15.72 4.42 -2.08
N GLY A 132 14.63 3.78 -1.66
CA GLY A 132 13.27 4.30 -1.76
C GLY A 132 13.11 5.63 -1.03
N CYS A 133 13.60 5.75 0.21
CA CYS A 133 13.59 7.00 0.97
C CYS A 133 14.36 8.13 0.26
N TRP A 134 15.50 7.81 -0.34
CA TRP A 134 16.28 8.77 -1.11
C TRP A 134 15.53 9.23 -2.38
N MET A 135 14.84 8.33 -3.06
CA MET A 135 14.00 8.68 -4.22
C MET A 135 12.82 9.57 -3.82
N LEU A 136 12.16 9.29 -2.70
CA LEU A 136 11.13 10.17 -2.15
C LEU A 136 11.67 11.56 -1.83
N ARG A 137 12.88 11.68 -1.26
CA ARG A 137 13.51 12.98 -1.01
C ARG A 137 13.72 13.78 -2.30
N LYS A 138 14.13 13.12 -3.38
CA LYS A 138 14.27 13.76 -4.70
C LYS A 138 12.92 14.23 -5.21
N ALA A 139 11.92 13.35 -5.19
CA ALA A 139 10.57 13.67 -5.63
C ALA A 139 10.01 14.88 -4.88
N TRP A 140 10.19 14.92 -3.55
CA TRP A 140 9.78 16.03 -2.72
C TRP A 140 10.35 17.37 -3.18
N ARG A 141 11.66 17.44 -3.44
CA ARG A 141 12.30 18.68 -3.88
C ARG A 141 11.78 19.15 -5.24
N VAL A 142 11.53 18.21 -6.16
CA VAL A 142 10.99 18.54 -7.49
C VAL A 142 9.55 19.02 -7.37
N TYR A 143 8.70 18.32 -6.61
CA TYR A 143 7.32 18.78 -6.35
C TYR A 143 7.28 20.15 -5.70
N GLN A 144 8.15 20.40 -4.70
CA GLN A 144 8.20 21.69 -4.03
C GLN A 144 8.48 22.83 -5.00
N HIS A 145 9.44 22.62 -5.90
CA HIS A 145 9.78 23.59 -6.92
C HIS A 145 8.64 23.81 -7.92
N ALA A 146 8.13 22.72 -8.52
CA ALA A 146 7.06 22.78 -9.53
C ALA A 146 5.78 23.39 -8.94
N TYR A 147 5.38 22.96 -7.74
CA TYR A 147 4.17 23.43 -7.07
C TYR A 147 4.25 24.92 -6.72
N THR A 148 5.42 25.41 -6.30
CA THR A 148 5.63 26.84 -6.03
C THR A 148 5.44 27.67 -7.29
N GLN A 149 6.02 27.25 -8.42
CA GLN A 149 5.87 27.93 -9.71
C GLN A 149 4.42 27.93 -10.20
N ILE A 150 3.78 26.76 -10.18
CA ILE A 150 2.38 26.60 -10.62
C ILE A 150 1.42 27.36 -9.71
N SER A 151 1.68 27.41 -8.39
CA SER A 151 0.85 28.19 -7.44
C SER A 151 0.94 29.69 -7.68
N GLN A 152 2.14 30.21 -7.97
CA GLN A 152 2.30 31.62 -8.34
C GLN A 152 1.56 31.93 -9.64
N LEU A 153 1.67 31.05 -10.64
CA LEU A 153 0.95 31.16 -11.91
C LEU A 153 -0.57 31.14 -11.69
N TYR A 154 -1.06 30.23 -10.84
CA TYR A 154 -2.48 30.12 -10.48
C TYR A 154 -3.01 31.39 -9.82
N ARG A 155 -2.30 31.92 -8.81
CA ARG A 155 -2.67 33.18 -8.14
C ARG A 155 -2.72 34.36 -9.10
N ARG A 156 -1.74 34.44 -10.01
CA ARG A 156 -1.69 35.51 -11.03
C ARG A 156 -2.88 35.43 -11.99
N THR A 157 -3.30 34.21 -12.33
CA THR A 157 -4.37 33.96 -13.31
C THR A 157 -5.77 34.13 -12.71
N PHE A 158 -5.99 33.66 -11.47
CA PHE A 158 -7.32 33.59 -10.84
C PHE A 158 -7.50 34.50 -9.63
N GLY A 159 -6.45 35.22 -9.20
CA GLY A 159 -6.50 36.12 -8.03
C GLY A 159 -6.68 35.42 -6.68
N THR A 160 -6.71 34.09 -6.65
CA THR A 160 -7.01 33.27 -5.47
C THR A 160 -6.04 32.10 -5.34
N ASN A 161 -5.98 31.51 -4.15
CA ASN A 161 -5.35 30.19 -3.99
C ASN A 161 -6.29 29.10 -4.53
N PRO A 162 -5.75 27.97 -5.02
CA PRO A 162 -6.58 26.81 -5.36
C PRO A 162 -7.44 26.41 -4.14
N THR A 163 -8.75 26.36 -4.34
CA THR A 163 -9.74 26.05 -3.29
C THR A 163 -9.63 24.60 -2.84
N GLY A 164 -9.76 24.36 -1.52
CA GLY A 164 -9.67 23.01 -0.94
C GLY A 164 -8.26 22.58 -0.49
N PHE A 165 -7.28 23.49 -0.59
CA PHE A 165 -5.89 23.20 -0.24
C PHE A 165 -5.23 24.38 0.50
N SER A 166 -4.55 24.09 1.61
CA SER A 166 -3.66 25.04 2.29
C SER A 166 -2.32 24.36 2.52
N PRO A 167 -1.21 24.79 1.89
CA PRO A 167 0.10 24.18 2.05
C PRO A 167 0.73 24.61 3.38
N CYS A 168 0.20 24.14 4.51
CA CYS A 168 0.79 24.43 5.82
C CYS A 168 2.14 23.72 6.10
N CYS A 169 2.77 23.07 5.10
CA CYS A 169 4.03 22.35 5.31
C CYS A 169 5.11 22.65 4.25
N ILE A 170 5.03 23.78 3.54
CA ILE A 170 5.90 24.08 2.39
C ILE A 170 6.87 25.25 2.65
N ASN A 171 6.63 26.09 3.63
CA ASN A 171 7.61 27.11 4.00
C ASN A 171 8.68 26.50 4.89
N PRO A 172 9.99 26.61 4.56
CA PRO A 172 11.01 26.48 5.59
C PRO A 172 10.81 27.66 6.53
N SER A 173 10.26 27.42 7.72
CA SER A 173 10.32 28.41 8.79
C SER A 173 11.80 28.65 9.08
N ASN A 174 12.32 29.81 8.66
CA ASN A 174 13.51 30.38 9.28
C ASN A 174 13.32 30.32 10.79
N GLY A 175 14.28 29.73 11.49
CA GLY A 175 14.15 29.38 12.90
C GLY A 175 13.64 30.53 13.75
N SER A 176 12.53 30.30 14.44
CA SER A 176 12.14 31.06 15.61
C SER A 176 11.91 30.07 16.74
N SER A 177 12.77 30.15 17.74
CA SER A 177 12.72 29.42 19.01
C SER A 177 11.32 29.43 19.62
N LEU A 178 10.77 28.25 19.87
CA LEU A 178 9.69 28.06 20.83
C LEU A 178 10.19 27.16 21.95
N GLN A 179 10.08 27.71 23.15
CA GLN A 179 10.54 27.18 24.43
C GLN A 179 9.86 25.86 24.76
N SER A 180 10.67 24.90 25.22
CA SER A 180 10.23 23.65 25.82
C SER A 180 9.68 23.89 27.24
N PRO A 181 8.59 23.21 27.65
CA PRO A 181 8.30 23.01 29.05
C PRO A 181 9.26 21.97 29.64
N GLN A 182 9.84 22.29 30.78
CA GLN A 182 10.78 21.46 31.53
C GLN A 182 10.13 20.19 32.12
N SER A 183 10.87 19.10 32.16
CA SER A 183 10.77 18.06 33.20
C SER A 183 12.13 17.38 33.42
N PRO A 184 12.42 16.84 34.61
CA PRO A 184 13.78 16.75 35.15
C PRO A 184 14.47 15.38 35.03
N GLU A 185 15.81 15.49 34.91
CA GLU A 185 16.92 14.69 35.48
C GLU A 185 16.99 13.15 35.37
N SER A 186 18.12 12.73 34.75
CA SER A 186 19.02 11.59 35.06
C SER A 186 18.48 10.17 34.83
N SER A 187 19.26 9.19 34.34
CA SER A 187 20.68 8.92 34.55
C SER A 187 21.34 8.16 33.38
N GLU A 188 22.66 8.32 33.31
CA GLU A 188 23.68 7.73 32.44
C GLU A 188 23.60 6.20 32.24
N TRP A 189 24.20 5.68 31.15
CA TRP A 189 25.42 4.84 31.20
C TRP A 189 25.94 4.48 29.80
N SER A 190 27.26 4.51 29.68
CA SER A 190 28.10 4.46 28.47
C SER A 190 28.54 3.03 28.10
N ILE A 191 29.02 2.80 26.86
CA ILE A 191 29.74 1.58 26.44
C ILE A 191 31.16 1.94 25.94
N PRO A 192 32.20 1.12 26.23
CA PRO A 192 33.60 1.52 26.14
C PRO A 192 34.28 1.24 24.80
N SER A 193 35.39 1.96 24.60
CA SER A 193 36.39 1.82 23.55
C SER A 193 37.32 0.63 23.79
N CYS A 194 37.70 -0.07 22.73
CA CYS A 194 38.91 -0.89 22.71
C CYS A 194 39.80 -0.45 21.54
N ASN A 195 41.02 -0.03 21.87
CA ASN A 195 42.09 0.26 20.94
C ASN A 195 43.34 -0.49 21.41
N GLY A 196 44.09 -1.06 20.46
CA GLY A 196 45.49 -1.41 20.68
C GLY A 196 46.17 -2.10 19.49
N TYR A 197 46.84 -1.30 18.64
CA TYR A 197 48.29 -1.28 18.31
C TYR A 197 48.79 -2.48 17.47
N THR A 198 49.61 -2.42 16.40
CA THR A 198 50.38 -1.45 15.58
C THR A 198 51.01 -2.30 14.45
N ASN A 199 51.26 -1.91 13.18
CA ASN A 199 52.18 -0.87 12.69
C ASN A 199 52.12 -0.77 11.14
N ASN A 200 52.19 0.47 10.65
CA ASN A 200 52.85 1.02 9.44
C ASN A 200 52.74 0.37 8.03
N MET A 201 52.05 1.08 7.12
CA MET A 201 52.67 1.70 5.93
C MET A 201 51.80 2.83 5.33
N THR A 202 52.47 3.83 4.75
CA THR A 202 52.05 5.16 4.29
C THR A 202 51.22 5.18 2.98
N PRO A 203 50.63 6.33 2.58
CA PRO A 203 49.30 6.40 2.00
C PRO A 203 49.27 6.44 0.45
N VAL A 204 48.22 5.87 -0.13
CA VAL A 204 47.80 6.16 -1.51
C VAL A 204 46.56 7.05 -1.45
N SER A 205 46.72 8.24 -2.00
CA SER A 205 45.72 9.27 -2.23
C SER A 205 44.52 8.74 -3.03
N SER A 206 43.32 8.86 -2.46
CA SER A 206 42.06 8.73 -3.18
C SER A 206 41.68 10.08 -3.81
N PRO A 207 41.16 10.14 -5.05
CA PRO A 207 40.75 11.40 -5.65
C PRO A 207 39.40 11.84 -5.06
N SER A 208 39.45 12.75 -4.10
CA SER A 208 38.30 13.55 -3.68
C SER A 208 38.01 14.62 -4.73
N GLY A 209 37.32 14.26 -5.80
CA GLY A 209 36.79 15.20 -6.78
C GLY A 209 35.41 14.73 -7.19
N LEU A 210 34.36 15.35 -6.64
CA LEU A 210 32.95 15.40 -7.13
C LEU A 210 31.95 15.82 -6.02
N ARG A 211 32.38 16.09 -4.78
CA ARG A 211 31.49 16.53 -3.68
C ARG A 211 31.39 18.05 -3.45
N SER A 212 32.10 18.89 -4.20
CA SER A 212 32.12 20.35 -3.95
C SER A 212 31.22 21.18 -4.87
N SER A 213 30.60 20.58 -5.90
CA SER A 213 29.94 21.37 -6.94
C SER A 213 28.49 21.78 -6.61
N LEU A 214 27.80 21.15 -5.65
CA LEU A 214 26.36 21.40 -5.42
C LEU A 214 26.03 22.36 -4.26
N SER A 215 26.96 22.61 -3.33
CA SER A 215 26.73 23.51 -2.19
C SER A 215 27.00 24.98 -2.50
N MET A 216 27.82 25.29 -3.52
CA MET A 216 28.04 26.68 -3.98
C MET A 216 26.89 27.25 -4.84
N PHE A 217 25.89 26.44 -5.21
CA PHE A 217 24.79 26.89 -6.07
C PHE A 217 23.73 27.77 -5.38
N PHE A 218 23.66 27.80 -4.05
CA PHE A 218 22.57 28.49 -3.33
C PHE A 218 22.95 29.86 -2.73
N SER A 219 24.22 30.26 -2.77
CA SER A 219 24.67 31.52 -2.15
C SER A 219 24.88 32.68 -3.13
N LEU A 220 24.61 32.49 -4.43
CA LEU A 220 24.85 33.50 -5.48
C LEU A 220 23.59 33.73 -6.35
N THR A 221 22.48 34.09 -5.70
CA THR A 221 21.34 34.75 -6.38
C THR A 221 20.76 35.86 -5.51
N GLY A 222 21.63 36.73 -5.00
CA GLY A 222 21.24 38.11 -4.75
C GLY A 222 21.42 38.90 -6.05
N ILE A 223 20.37 38.97 -6.89
CA ILE A 223 20.10 40.01 -7.89
C ILE A 223 18.60 39.95 -8.19
N THR A 224 17.94 41.06 -7.87
CA THR A 224 16.58 41.43 -8.24
C THR A 224 16.48 41.62 -9.76
N SER A 225 15.69 40.78 -10.43
CA SER A 225 15.12 41.08 -11.74
C SER A 225 13.79 40.34 -11.82
N GLU A 226 12.69 41.09 -11.88
CA GLU A 226 11.37 40.55 -12.20
C GLU A 226 11.42 39.95 -13.62
N GLN A 227 11.75 38.66 -13.73
CA GLN A 227 11.50 37.93 -14.95
C GLN A 227 9.98 37.83 -15.12
N GLN A 228 9.43 38.48 -16.15
CA GLN A 228 8.05 38.28 -16.58
C GLN A 228 7.85 36.80 -16.86
N THR A 229 7.07 36.11 -16.02
CA THR A 229 6.64 34.73 -16.32
C THR A 229 5.81 34.76 -17.61
N PRO A 230 6.02 33.81 -18.54
CA PRO A 230 5.26 33.73 -19.80
C PRO A 230 3.75 33.65 -19.56
N PHE A 231 2.95 34.06 -20.55
CA PHE A 231 1.50 33.96 -20.45
C PHE A 231 1.09 32.49 -20.56
N VAL A 232 0.14 32.04 -19.74
CA VAL A 232 -0.35 30.67 -19.81
C VAL A 232 -1.87 30.71 -19.75
N GLU A 233 -2.51 30.06 -20.72
CA GLU A 233 -3.97 29.96 -20.80
C GLU A 233 -4.56 29.43 -19.49
N PRO A 234 -5.64 30.03 -18.95
CA PRO A 234 -6.22 29.62 -17.67
C PRO A 234 -6.54 28.12 -17.57
N SER A 235 -6.99 27.51 -18.66
CA SER A 235 -7.25 26.06 -18.71
C SER A 235 -5.98 25.22 -18.50
N GLU A 236 -4.84 25.65 -19.04
CA GLU A 236 -3.55 24.96 -18.84
C GLU A 236 -3.02 25.17 -17.41
N VAL A 237 -3.26 26.34 -16.81
CA VAL A 237 -2.91 26.60 -15.41
C VAL A 237 -3.68 25.66 -14.47
N THR A 238 -4.99 25.50 -14.68
CA THR A 238 -5.82 24.56 -13.92
C THR A 238 -5.37 23.11 -14.14
N ARG A 239 -5.07 22.73 -15.38
CA ARG A 239 -4.55 21.38 -15.73
C ARG A 239 -3.24 21.08 -15.01
N LEU A 240 -2.26 21.98 -15.07
CA LEU A 240 -0.97 21.83 -14.40
C LEU A 240 -1.13 21.75 -12.88
N MET A 241 -2.01 22.58 -12.30
CA MET A 241 -2.30 22.52 -10.86
C MET A 241 -2.91 21.18 -10.46
N SER A 242 -3.84 20.65 -11.26
CA SER A 242 -4.42 19.32 -11.07
C SER A 242 -3.36 18.22 -11.16
N ALA A 243 -2.48 18.29 -12.17
CA ALA A 243 -1.41 17.31 -12.37
C ALA A 243 -0.40 17.31 -11.21
N ALA A 244 0.04 18.49 -10.75
CA ALA A 244 0.91 18.62 -9.59
C ALA A 244 0.25 18.11 -8.30
N SER A 245 -1.06 18.36 -8.14
CA SER A 245 -1.83 17.93 -6.96
C SER A 245 -1.98 16.40 -6.89
N PHE A 246 -2.13 15.72 -8.03
CA PHE A 246 -2.14 14.27 -8.09
C PHE A 246 -0.85 13.67 -7.53
N GLY A 247 0.29 14.05 -8.11
CA GLY A 247 1.60 13.51 -7.72
C GLY A 247 1.96 13.83 -6.26
N TYR A 248 1.72 15.07 -5.83
CA TYR A 248 1.85 15.48 -4.44
C TYR A 248 0.95 14.66 -3.51
N GLY A 249 -0.30 14.41 -3.91
CA GLY A 249 -1.27 13.64 -3.16
C GLY A 249 -0.81 12.20 -2.92
N VAL A 250 -0.39 11.51 -3.99
CA VAL A 250 0.19 10.16 -3.90
C VAL A 250 1.43 10.14 -3.02
N TYR A 251 2.35 11.09 -3.21
CA TYR A 251 3.55 11.22 -2.38
C TYR A 251 3.21 11.31 -0.89
N GLN A 252 2.31 12.23 -0.52
CA GLN A 252 1.93 12.47 0.87
C GLN A 252 1.30 11.24 1.51
N LEU A 253 0.42 10.55 0.77
CA LEU A 253 -0.16 9.29 1.21
C LEU A 253 0.91 8.23 1.42
N CYS A 254 1.77 7.98 0.43
CA CYS A 254 2.83 6.99 0.52
C CYS A 254 3.73 7.22 1.74
N VAL A 255 4.20 8.45 1.96
CA VAL A 255 5.06 8.76 3.13
C VAL A 255 4.32 8.54 4.44
N SER A 256 3.04 8.90 4.52
CA SER A 256 2.23 8.73 5.74
C SER A 256 1.94 7.27 6.13
N LEU A 257 2.14 6.33 5.19
CA LEU A 257 1.86 4.90 5.36
C LEU A 257 3.13 4.07 5.62
N LEU A 258 4.31 4.70 5.66
CA LEU A 258 5.56 3.99 5.89
C LEU A 258 5.70 3.51 7.34
N PRO A 259 6.36 2.36 7.59
CA PRO A 259 6.59 1.85 8.94
C PRO A 259 7.39 2.83 9.81
N PRO A 260 7.20 2.81 11.16
CA PRO A 260 7.92 3.70 12.08
C PRO A 260 9.44 3.65 11.97
N SER A 261 10.01 2.48 11.67
CA SER A 261 11.45 2.31 11.43
C SER A 261 11.94 3.13 10.23
N VAL A 262 11.12 3.22 9.17
CA VAL A 262 11.40 4.00 7.96
C VAL A 262 11.13 5.49 8.19
N LEU A 263 10.11 5.83 8.98
CA LEU A 263 9.81 7.23 9.33
C LEU A 263 10.98 7.92 10.04
N LYS A 264 11.74 7.20 10.89
CA LYS A 264 12.97 7.73 11.52
C LYS A 264 14.00 8.17 10.48
N VAL A 265 14.17 7.40 9.41
CA VAL A 265 15.07 7.71 8.29
C VAL A 265 14.57 8.92 7.50
N ILE A 266 13.25 9.02 7.31
CA ILE A 266 12.60 10.15 6.63
C ILE A 266 12.79 11.46 7.40
N HIS A 267 12.56 11.46 8.72
CA HIS A 267 12.83 12.61 9.57
C HIS A 267 14.29 13.06 9.48
N PHE A 268 15.24 12.11 9.48
CA PHE A 268 16.65 12.41 9.25
C PHE A 268 16.90 13.10 7.89
N PHE A 269 16.16 12.74 6.85
CA PHE A 269 16.25 13.38 5.53
C PHE A 269 15.50 14.72 5.42
N GLY A 270 14.72 15.10 6.44
CA GLY A 270 14.06 16.41 6.57
C GLY A 270 12.79 16.57 5.75
N PHE A 271 12.01 15.51 5.56
CA PHE A 271 10.67 15.58 4.96
C PHE A 271 9.67 14.77 5.79
N GLU A 272 8.38 15.02 5.64
CA GLU A 272 7.31 14.31 6.36
C GLU A 272 6.08 14.16 5.45
N GLY A 273 5.27 13.13 5.75
CA GLY A 273 4.04 12.82 5.03
C GLY A 273 2.81 13.26 5.82
N ASN A 274 1.91 14.02 5.20
CA ASN A 274 0.62 14.38 5.77
C ASN A 274 -0.52 13.72 5.00
N ARG A 275 -1.12 12.71 5.63
CA ARG A 275 -2.23 11.94 5.07
C ARG A 275 -3.42 12.80 4.65
N GLN A 276 -3.82 13.79 5.46
CA GLN A 276 -4.96 14.65 5.17
C GLN A 276 -4.68 15.55 3.96
N SER A 277 -3.49 16.13 3.89
CA SER A 277 -3.05 16.91 2.72
C SER A 277 -3.01 16.03 1.46
N GLY A 278 -2.58 14.77 1.60
CA GLY A 278 -2.58 13.80 0.52
C GLY A 278 -3.97 13.54 -0.05
N LEU A 279 -4.94 13.27 0.83
CA LEU A 279 -6.33 13.04 0.44
C LEU A 279 -6.97 14.28 -0.18
N ALA A 280 -6.75 15.47 0.39
CA ALA A 280 -7.27 16.71 -0.15
C ALA A 280 -6.73 17.00 -1.57
N ALA A 281 -5.43 16.78 -1.79
CA ALA A 281 -4.82 16.98 -3.10
C ALA A 281 -5.34 16.00 -4.16
N LEU A 282 -5.58 14.73 -3.81
CA LEU A 282 -6.20 13.76 -4.71
C LEU A 282 -7.67 14.07 -5.00
N MET A 283 -8.43 14.54 -4.00
CA MET A 283 -9.83 14.98 -4.16
C MET A 283 -9.94 16.21 -5.06
N TYR A 284 -8.92 17.07 -5.08
CA TYR A 284 -8.82 18.16 -6.06
C TYR A 284 -8.47 17.60 -7.45
N ALA A 285 -7.43 16.77 -7.54
CA ALA A 285 -6.90 16.29 -8.82
C ALA A 285 -7.88 15.43 -9.62
N ARG A 286 -8.78 14.70 -8.95
CA ARG A 286 -9.82 13.87 -9.61
C ARG A 286 -10.84 14.67 -10.42
N LEU A 287 -10.98 15.98 -10.17
CA LEU A 287 -11.88 16.87 -10.90
C LEU A 287 -11.22 17.45 -12.17
N GLY A 288 -9.95 17.16 -12.41
CA GLY A 288 -9.23 17.62 -13.59
C GLY A 288 -9.64 16.90 -14.88
N GLU A 289 -9.12 17.40 -16.01
CA GLU A 289 -9.38 16.83 -17.34
C GLU A 289 -8.28 15.88 -17.83
N ASP A 290 -7.11 15.93 -17.20
CA ASP A 290 -5.93 15.16 -17.62
C ASP A 290 -6.03 13.66 -17.25
N MET A 291 -5.17 12.84 -17.84
CA MET A 291 -5.06 11.40 -17.60
C MET A 291 -4.95 11.03 -16.12
N ARG A 292 -4.46 11.94 -15.28
CA ARG A 292 -4.30 11.77 -13.82
C ARG A 292 -5.62 11.81 -13.05
N ALA A 293 -6.67 12.42 -13.59
CA ALA A 293 -7.95 12.54 -12.90
C ALA A 293 -8.59 11.19 -12.54
N PRO A 294 -8.79 10.25 -13.48
CA PRO A 294 -9.29 8.92 -13.13
C PRO A 294 -8.30 8.14 -12.23
N LEU A 295 -7.00 8.41 -12.35
CA LEU A 295 -5.98 7.77 -11.52
C LEU A 295 -6.00 8.28 -10.07
N ALA A 296 -6.35 9.55 -9.86
CA ALA A 296 -6.59 10.11 -8.54
C ALA A 296 -7.80 9.43 -7.87
N THR A 297 -8.89 9.22 -8.62
CA THR A 297 -10.06 8.47 -8.15
C THR A 297 -9.68 7.03 -7.78
N LEU A 298 -8.93 6.32 -8.62
CA LEU A 298 -8.45 4.97 -8.31
C LEU A 298 -7.55 4.96 -7.06
N SER A 299 -6.64 5.93 -6.92
CA SER A 299 -5.77 6.05 -5.75
C SER A 299 -6.57 6.21 -4.46
N LEU A 300 -7.65 7.02 -4.50
CA LEU A 300 -8.58 7.20 -3.39
C LEU A 300 -9.38 5.92 -3.10
N LEU A 301 -9.87 5.22 -4.12
CA LEU A 301 -10.59 3.95 -3.97
C LEU A 301 -9.72 2.87 -3.33
N TRP A 302 -8.48 2.69 -3.82
CA TRP A 302 -7.48 1.81 -3.19
C TRP A 302 -7.24 2.20 -1.74
N TYR A 303 -7.05 3.49 -1.46
CA TYR A 303 -6.81 3.96 -0.11
C TYR A 303 -8.00 3.64 0.83
N HIS A 304 -9.22 3.95 0.42
CA HIS A 304 -10.41 3.80 1.26
C HIS A 304 -10.87 2.35 1.43
N THR A 305 -10.70 1.49 0.42
CA THR A 305 -11.25 0.12 0.42
C THR A 305 -10.22 -0.98 0.67
N ILE A 306 -8.93 -0.67 0.57
CA ILE A 306 -7.82 -1.64 0.74
C ILE A 306 -6.87 -1.16 1.83
N VAL A 307 -6.21 -0.01 1.65
CA VAL A 307 -5.15 0.44 2.57
C VAL A 307 -5.69 0.68 3.98
N ARG A 308 -6.81 1.42 4.11
CA ARG A 308 -7.45 1.70 5.40
C ARG A 308 -7.81 0.42 6.16
N PRO A 309 -8.58 -0.53 5.59
CA PRO A 309 -8.87 -1.81 6.25
C PRO A 309 -7.62 -2.67 6.49
N PHE A 310 -6.65 -2.68 5.57
CA PHE A 310 -5.46 -3.52 5.69
C PHE A 310 -4.62 -3.14 6.90
N PHE A 311 -4.35 -1.84 7.09
CA PHE A 311 -3.61 -1.30 8.23
C PHE A 311 -4.47 -1.04 9.46
N ALA A 312 -5.78 -1.29 9.39
CA ALA A 312 -6.74 -1.01 10.46
C ALA A 312 -6.63 0.43 11.00
N LEU A 313 -6.47 1.42 10.10
CA LEU A 313 -6.23 2.83 10.48
C LEU A 313 -7.38 3.44 11.30
N ASP A 314 -8.59 2.92 11.10
CA ASP A 314 -9.82 3.30 11.79
C ASP A 314 -10.32 2.13 12.70
N GLY A 315 -9.42 1.21 13.07
CA GLY A 315 -9.78 -0.05 13.75
C GLY A 315 -10.63 -0.95 12.85
N SER A 316 -11.74 -1.46 13.38
CA SER A 316 -12.76 -2.20 12.63
C SER A 316 -13.81 -1.31 11.95
N ASN A 317 -13.76 0.02 12.14
CA ASN A 317 -14.75 0.93 11.59
C ASN A 317 -14.44 1.30 10.13
N VAL A 318 -15.01 0.54 9.20
CA VAL A 318 -14.85 0.76 7.76
C VAL A 318 -15.85 1.76 7.17
N LYS A 319 -16.84 2.23 7.94
CA LYS A 319 -17.99 3.02 7.44
C LYS A 319 -17.58 4.30 6.73
N ALA A 320 -16.63 5.05 7.30
CA ALA A 320 -16.17 6.30 6.70
C ALA A 320 -15.43 6.06 5.37
N GLY A 321 -14.64 4.98 5.30
CA GLY A 321 -13.96 4.56 4.07
C GLY A 321 -14.96 4.14 2.99
N VAL A 322 -15.95 3.32 3.35
CA VAL A 322 -16.99 2.88 2.41
C VAL A 322 -17.85 4.05 1.93
N ALA A 323 -18.26 4.97 2.80
CA ALA A 323 -19.04 6.14 2.40
C ALA A 323 -18.29 7.01 1.38
N ALA A 324 -16.99 7.25 1.61
CA ALA A 324 -16.15 7.97 0.66
C ALA A 324 -16.03 7.22 -0.68
N ALA A 325 -15.81 5.91 -0.65
CA ALA A 325 -15.74 5.09 -1.86
C ALA A 325 -17.06 5.08 -2.64
N LYS A 326 -18.22 5.03 -1.97
CA LYS A 326 -19.55 5.09 -2.59
C LYS A 326 -19.74 6.39 -3.36
N GLN A 327 -19.35 7.51 -2.77
CA GLN A 327 -19.40 8.81 -3.45
C GLN A 327 -18.51 8.82 -4.69
N LEU A 328 -17.27 8.32 -4.58
CA LEU A 328 -16.33 8.28 -5.71
C LEU A 328 -16.84 7.43 -6.87
N ILE A 329 -17.43 6.26 -6.60
CA ILE A 329 -18.02 5.40 -7.64
C ILE A 329 -19.24 6.07 -8.28
N ALA A 330 -20.12 6.70 -7.49
CA ALA A 330 -21.30 7.39 -8.02
C ALA A 330 -20.92 8.53 -8.98
N GLU A 331 -19.92 9.33 -8.63
CA GLU A 331 -19.48 10.47 -9.44
C GLU A 331 -18.88 10.07 -10.80
N CYS A 332 -18.27 8.89 -10.89
CA CYS A 332 -17.62 8.41 -12.11
C CYS A 332 -18.42 7.34 -12.86
N HIS A 333 -19.63 7.04 -12.38
CA HIS A 333 -20.50 5.99 -12.92
C HIS A 333 -20.74 6.15 -14.44
N ALA A 334 -20.99 7.40 -14.89
CA ALA A 334 -21.23 7.69 -16.30
C ALA A 334 -20.05 7.30 -17.22
N GLU A 335 -18.81 7.34 -16.71
CA GLU A 335 -17.61 7.01 -17.48
C GLU A 335 -17.17 5.54 -17.29
N PHE A 336 -17.36 4.96 -16.10
CA PHE A 336 -16.73 3.68 -15.74
C PHE A 336 -17.67 2.59 -15.22
N GLN A 337 -18.99 2.69 -15.43
CA GLN A 337 -19.97 1.69 -14.96
C GLN A 337 -19.66 0.23 -15.36
N ASN A 338 -19.01 0.01 -16.51
CA ASN A 338 -18.67 -1.32 -17.01
C ASN A 338 -17.18 -1.67 -16.84
N SER A 339 -16.39 -0.79 -16.20
CA SER A 339 -14.98 -1.04 -15.94
C SER A 339 -14.81 -2.19 -14.95
N ALA A 340 -13.97 -3.17 -15.27
CA ALA A 340 -13.66 -4.26 -14.33
C ALA A 340 -13.05 -3.74 -13.02
N LEU A 341 -12.23 -2.68 -13.08
CA LEU A 341 -11.64 -2.08 -11.88
C LEU A 341 -12.69 -1.36 -11.01
N PHE A 342 -13.64 -0.65 -11.60
CA PHE A 342 -14.70 0.00 -10.81
C PHE A 342 -15.72 -1.00 -10.29
N LEU A 343 -16.02 -2.08 -11.03
CA LEU A 343 -16.80 -3.22 -10.53
C LEU A 343 -16.09 -3.94 -9.39
N PHE A 344 -14.76 -4.11 -9.48
CA PHE A 344 -13.96 -4.61 -8.37
C PHE A 344 -14.12 -3.72 -7.14
N PHE A 345 -13.98 -2.40 -7.26
CA PHE A 345 -14.18 -1.52 -6.11
C PHE A 345 -15.62 -1.52 -5.60
N ALA A 346 -16.61 -1.67 -6.47
CA ALA A 346 -18.00 -1.87 -6.06
C ALA A 346 -18.15 -3.12 -5.18
N GLY A 347 -17.60 -4.26 -5.62
CA GLY A 347 -17.58 -5.48 -4.82
C GLY A 347 -16.80 -5.33 -3.52
N ARG A 348 -15.69 -4.58 -3.52
CA ARG A 348 -14.91 -4.29 -2.30
C ARG A 348 -15.76 -3.54 -1.26
N MET A 349 -16.57 -2.57 -1.67
CA MET A 349 -17.47 -1.84 -0.76
C MET A 349 -18.53 -2.76 -0.16
N GLU A 350 -19.19 -3.57 -0.99
CA GLU A 350 -20.21 -4.53 -0.53
C GLU A 350 -19.61 -5.54 0.46
N ARG A 351 -18.40 -6.06 0.19
CA ARG A 351 -17.72 -6.97 1.13
C ARG A 351 -17.41 -6.30 2.46
N LEU A 352 -16.99 -5.04 2.45
CA LEU A 352 -16.70 -4.27 3.68
C LEU A 352 -17.99 -3.96 4.47
N GLU A 353 -19.15 -3.92 3.81
CA GLU A 353 -20.47 -3.77 4.44
C GLU A 353 -21.14 -5.10 4.78
N THR A 354 -20.39 -6.21 4.78
CA THR A 354 -20.92 -7.57 5.02
C THR A 354 -21.99 -8.05 4.01
N ASN A 355 -22.18 -7.35 2.90
CA ASN A 355 -23.07 -7.73 1.81
C ASN A 355 -22.38 -8.68 0.83
N VAL A 356 -21.97 -9.87 1.31
CA VAL A 356 -21.07 -10.76 0.56
C VAL A 356 -21.69 -11.29 -0.75
N ASP A 357 -23.01 -11.42 -0.83
CA ASP A 357 -23.70 -11.82 -2.07
C ASP A 357 -23.60 -10.75 -3.16
N ALA A 358 -23.86 -9.48 -2.82
CA ALA A 358 -23.69 -8.37 -3.75
C ALA A 358 -22.23 -8.19 -4.16
N ALA A 359 -21.29 -8.46 -3.24
CA ALA A 359 -19.87 -8.48 -3.54
C ALA A 359 -19.53 -9.56 -4.59
N LEU A 360 -20.03 -10.79 -4.42
CA LEU A 360 -19.84 -11.88 -5.38
C LEU A 360 -20.40 -11.54 -6.76
N GLU A 361 -21.58 -10.91 -6.83
CA GLU A 361 -22.16 -10.47 -8.10
C GLU A 361 -21.27 -9.43 -8.80
N ALA A 362 -20.82 -8.42 -8.06
CA ALA A 362 -19.95 -7.36 -8.60
C ALA A 362 -18.59 -7.90 -9.06
N PHE A 363 -17.93 -8.74 -8.24
CA PHE A 363 -16.67 -9.36 -8.61
C PHE A 363 -16.82 -10.36 -9.76
N GLY A 364 -17.92 -11.12 -9.81
CA GLY A 364 -18.22 -12.03 -10.92
C GLY A 364 -18.34 -11.27 -12.24
N LYS A 365 -19.12 -10.19 -12.28
CA LYS A 365 -19.19 -9.28 -13.44
C LYS A 365 -17.82 -8.71 -13.80
N ALA A 366 -17.02 -8.31 -12.81
CA ALA A 366 -15.67 -7.81 -13.04
C ALA A 366 -14.76 -8.87 -13.70
N VAL A 367 -14.85 -10.14 -13.28
CA VAL A 367 -14.11 -11.27 -13.88
C VAL A 367 -14.53 -11.51 -15.34
N GLU A 368 -15.82 -11.34 -15.64
CA GLU A 368 -16.38 -11.53 -17.00
C GLU A 368 -15.92 -10.44 -17.97
N VAL A 369 -15.95 -9.17 -17.55
CA VAL A 369 -15.62 -8.03 -18.43
C VAL A 369 -14.12 -7.69 -18.45
N ALA A 370 -13.32 -8.21 -17.52
CA ALA A 370 -11.88 -7.96 -17.47
C ALA A 370 -11.16 -8.54 -18.70
N THR A 371 -10.53 -7.67 -19.48
CA THR A 371 -9.67 -8.04 -20.61
C THR A 371 -8.22 -8.27 -20.20
N GLN A 372 -7.75 -7.59 -19.15
CA GLN A 372 -6.42 -7.80 -18.58
C GLN A 372 -6.45 -8.99 -17.63
N ARG A 373 -5.50 -9.92 -17.81
CA ARG A 373 -5.32 -11.10 -16.94
C ARG A 373 -5.15 -10.69 -15.48
N GLU A 374 -4.40 -9.63 -15.25
CA GLU A 374 -4.01 -9.11 -13.95
C GLU A 374 -5.25 -8.63 -13.16
N VAL A 375 -6.14 -7.89 -13.82
CA VAL A 375 -7.42 -7.45 -13.24
C VAL A 375 -8.35 -8.63 -13.00
N LYS A 376 -8.39 -9.60 -13.93
CA LYS A 376 -9.20 -10.81 -13.78
C LYS A 376 -8.78 -11.64 -12.56
N LEU A 377 -7.48 -11.85 -12.37
CA LEU A 377 -6.94 -12.59 -11.22
C LEU A 377 -7.20 -11.84 -9.91
N LEU A 378 -7.06 -10.51 -9.91
CA LEU A 378 -7.39 -9.67 -8.75
C LEU A 378 -8.87 -9.82 -8.35
N CYS A 379 -9.80 -9.88 -9.32
CA CYS A 379 -11.22 -10.09 -9.04
C CYS A 379 -11.51 -11.53 -8.57
N LEU A 380 -10.90 -12.52 -9.19
CA LEU A 380 -11.06 -13.93 -8.81
C LEU A 380 -10.54 -14.20 -7.39
N HIS A 381 -9.47 -13.50 -6.97
CA HIS A 381 -8.99 -13.52 -5.59
C HIS A 381 -10.09 -13.11 -4.61
N GLU A 382 -10.79 -12.01 -4.90
CA GLU A 382 -11.89 -11.54 -4.07
C GLU A 382 -13.08 -12.49 -4.06
N VAL A 383 -13.42 -13.12 -5.20
CA VAL A 383 -14.45 -14.18 -5.27
C VAL A 383 -14.11 -15.35 -4.34
N ALA A 384 -12.87 -15.85 -4.40
CA ALA A 384 -12.41 -16.92 -3.53
C ALA A 384 -12.55 -16.53 -2.04
N TRP A 385 -12.12 -15.32 -1.67
CA TRP A 385 -12.26 -14.83 -0.29
C TRP A 385 -13.72 -14.63 0.13
N CYS A 386 -14.61 -14.20 -0.76
CA CYS A 386 -16.04 -14.13 -0.45
C CYS A 386 -16.60 -15.52 -0.11
N HIS A 387 -16.18 -16.59 -0.80
CA HIS A 387 -16.56 -17.96 -0.43
C HIS A 387 -15.98 -18.38 0.94
N VAL A 388 -14.73 -18.04 1.23
CA VAL A 388 -14.11 -18.30 2.54
C VAL A 388 -14.84 -17.56 3.66
N ILE A 389 -15.18 -16.28 3.46
CA ILE A 389 -15.95 -15.45 4.40
C ILE A 389 -17.35 -16.01 4.67
N ARG A 390 -17.98 -16.59 3.65
CA ARG A 390 -19.28 -17.28 3.78
C ARG A 390 -19.19 -18.67 4.40
N LEU A 391 -17.99 -19.14 4.74
CA LEU A 391 -17.73 -20.52 5.15
C LEU A 391 -18.19 -21.56 4.10
N ASN A 392 -18.33 -21.15 2.84
CA ASN A 392 -18.65 -22.07 1.74
C ASN A 392 -17.34 -22.70 1.24
N TYR A 393 -16.89 -23.71 1.96
CA TYR A 393 -15.60 -24.36 1.70
C TYR A 393 -15.53 -25.01 0.32
N ASP A 394 -16.67 -25.49 -0.21
CA ASP A 394 -16.77 -26.18 -1.49
C ASP A 394 -16.43 -25.26 -2.68
N GLU A 395 -17.07 -24.10 -2.76
CA GLU A 395 -16.75 -23.09 -3.78
C GLU A 395 -15.40 -22.40 -3.52
N ALA A 396 -15.03 -22.24 -2.25
CA ALA A 396 -13.75 -21.65 -1.86
C ALA A 396 -12.58 -22.46 -2.41
N TYR A 397 -12.52 -23.77 -2.16
CA TYR A 397 -11.38 -24.57 -2.61
C TYR A 397 -11.30 -24.65 -4.15
N ARG A 398 -12.43 -24.69 -4.86
CA ARG A 398 -12.45 -24.67 -6.33
C ARG A 398 -11.87 -23.37 -6.87
N SER A 399 -12.33 -22.23 -6.35
CA SER A 399 -11.85 -20.90 -6.74
C SER A 399 -10.37 -20.72 -6.42
N LEU A 400 -9.91 -21.23 -5.28
CA LEU A 400 -8.50 -21.18 -4.88
C LEU A 400 -7.61 -22.07 -5.75
N LEU A 401 -8.07 -23.26 -6.16
CA LEU A 401 -7.32 -24.09 -7.11
C LEU A 401 -7.25 -23.43 -8.50
N GLN A 402 -8.32 -22.77 -8.94
CA GLN A 402 -8.29 -21.99 -10.17
C GLN A 402 -7.24 -20.87 -10.08
N LEU A 403 -7.19 -20.13 -8.97
CA LEU A 403 -6.16 -19.12 -8.71
C LEU A 403 -4.75 -19.73 -8.68
N GLN A 404 -4.57 -20.87 -8.03
CA GLN A 404 -3.29 -21.57 -7.95
C GLN A 404 -2.76 -21.96 -9.34
N GLN A 405 -3.64 -22.38 -10.25
CA GLN A 405 -3.28 -22.76 -11.61
C GLN A 405 -3.01 -21.55 -12.51
N GLN A 406 -3.81 -20.49 -12.37
CA GLN A 406 -3.77 -19.33 -13.27
C GLN A 406 -2.83 -18.22 -12.79
N SER A 407 -2.54 -18.12 -11.50
CA SER A 407 -1.66 -17.08 -10.95
C SER A 407 -0.19 -17.46 -11.14
N ARG A 408 0.69 -16.48 -11.33
CA ARG A 408 2.14 -16.70 -11.25
C ARG A 408 2.68 -16.57 -9.82
N TRP A 409 1.99 -15.78 -8.99
CA TRP A 409 2.37 -15.49 -7.61
C TRP A 409 1.39 -16.10 -6.59
N SER A 410 1.84 -16.20 -5.33
CA SER A 410 1.09 -16.78 -4.20
C SER A 410 0.49 -18.16 -4.45
N LYS A 411 1.00 -18.91 -5.44
CA LYS A 411 0.51 -20.26 -5.79
C LYS A 411 0.43 -21.15 -4.57
N GLY A 412 1.47 -21.09 -3.73
CA GLY A 412 1.56 -21.89 -2.52
C GLY A 412 0.55 -21.50 -1.47
N PHE A 413 0.25 -20.21 -1.35
CA PHE A 413 -0.78 -19.73 -0.45
C PHE A 413 -2.16 -20.19 -0.91
N TYR A 414 -2.47 -20.05 -2.20
CA TYR A 414 -3.73 -20.54 -2.76
C TYR A 414 -3.86 -22.06 -2.60
N ALA A 415 -2.77 -22.80 -2.81
CA ALA A 415 -2.76 -24.25 -2.63
C ALA A 415 -2.98 -24.65 -1.16
N TYR A 416 -2.30 -23.98 -0.22
CA TYR A 416 -2.49 -24.15 1.21
C TYR A 416 -3.94 -23.89 1.61
N LEU A 417 -4.50 -22.73 1.25
CA LEU A 417 -5.85 -22.37 1.63
C LEU A 417 -6.89 -23.29 0.98
N ALA A 418 -6.64 -23.77 -0.26
CA ALA A 418 -7.47 -24.78 -0.91
C ALA A 418 -7.44 -26.11 -0.14
N MET A 419 -6.27 -26.58 0.30
CA MET A 419 -6.16 -27.81 1.11
C MET A 419 -6.92 -27.69 2.44
N VAL A 420 -6.77 -26.55 3.13
CA VAL A 420 -7.48 -26.28 4.37
C VAL A 420 -9.00 -26.27 4.13
N CYS A 421 -9.48 -25.63 3.05
CA CYS A 421 -10.90 -25.66 2.69
C CYS A 421 -11.39 -27.07 2.31
N CYS A 422 -10.58 -27.88 1.61
CA CYS A 422 -10.92 -29.28 1.35
C CYS A 422 -11.12 -30.08 2.64
N GLY A 423 -10.21 -29.91 3.61
CA GLY A 423 -10.32 -30.57 4.92
C GLY A 423 -11.54 -30.10 5.72
N ALA A 424 -11.83 -28.80 5.71
CA ALA A 424 -13.02 -28.21 6.33
C ALA A 424 -14.33 -28.66 5.67
N ASN A 425 -14.26 -29.11 4.41
CA ASN A 425 -15.38 -29.70 3.67
C ASN A 425 -15.43 -31.24 3.79
N GLY A 426 -14.53 -31.87 4.55
CA GLY A 426 -14.44 -33.33 4.69
C GLY A 426 -13.91 -34.08 3.46
N LYS A 427 -13.33 -33.38 2.48
CA LYS A 427 -12.79 -33.96 1.23
C LYS A 427 -11.33 -34.41 1.41
N PHE A 428 -11.12 -35.36 2.31
CA PHE A 428 -9.80 -35.83 2.74
C PHE A 428 -8.95 -36.43 1.61
N ASP A 429 -9.55 -37.18 0.68
CA ASP A 429 -8.81 -37.75 -0.46
C ASP A 429 -8.23 -36.66 -1.38
N VAL A 430 -9.00 -35.59 -1.60
CA VAL A 430 -8.57 -34.43 -2.39
C VAL A 430 -7.46 -33.69 -1.66
N LEU A 431 -7.60 -33.49 -0.35
CA LEU A 431 -6.57 -32.88 0.50
C LEU A 431 -5.26 -33.65 0.40
N LEU A 432 -5.27 -34.97 0.59
CA LEU A 432 -4.06 -35.81 0.54
C LEU A 432 -3.42 -35.77 -0.86
N SER A 433 -4.23 -35.81 -1.92
CA SER A 433 -3.74 -35.68 -3.30
C SER A 433 -3.05 -34.34 -3.56
N LEU A 434 -3.63 -33.24 -3.07
CA LEU A 434 -3.03 -31.91 -3.19
C LEU A 434 -1.75 -31.82 -2.36
N TYR A 435 -1.78 -32.29 -1.11
CA TYR A 435 -0.63 -32.28 -0.22
C TYR A 435 0.58 -32.98 -0.82
N GLY A 436 0.39 -34.20 -1.37
CA GLY A 436 1.46 -34.95 -2.03
C GLY A 436 2.03 -34.25 -3.28
N LYS A 437 1.22 -33.50 -4.02
CA LYS A 437 1.70 -32.73 -5.20
C LYS A 437 2.48 -31.48 -4.82
N ILE A 438 2.11 -30.85 -3.71
CA ILE A 438 2.60 -29.53 -3.31
C ILE A 438 3.85 -29.64 -2.42
N LEU A 439 3.95 -30.69 -1.60
CA LEU A 439 5.06 -30.88 -0.67
C LEU A 439 6.45 -30.83 -1.34
N PRO A 440 6.72 -31.51 -2.48
CA PRO A 440 8.02 -31.45 -3.15
C PRO A 440 8.39 -30.03 -3.59
N TRP A 441 7.40 -29.29 -4.10
CA TRP A 441 7.60 -27.93 -4.60
C TRP A 441 8.09 -26.97 -3.51
N PHE A 442 7.61 -27.14 -2.27
CA PHE A 442 8.05 -26.33 -1.13
C PHE A 442 9.42 -26.72 -0.56
N HIS A 443 9.83 -27.99 -0.72
CA HIS A 443 11.17 -28.42 -0.30
C HIS A 443 12.28 -27.92 -1.24
N GLU A 444 11.96 -27.70 -2.52
CA GLU A 444 12.91 -27.24 -3.54
C GLU A 444 13.01 -25.70 -3.62
N THR A 445 12.00 -25.00 -3.12
CA THR A 445 11.94 -23.53 -3.18
C THR A 445 12.77 -22.90 -2.07
N LYS A 446 13.62 -21.92 -2.39
CA LYS A 446 14.29 -21.09 -1.37
C LYS A 446 13.26 -20.14 -0.75
N ASN A 447 13.29 -19.97 0.57
CA ASN A 447 12.37 -19.10 1.31
C ASN A 447 12.55 -17.62 0.89
N GLU A 448 11.84 -17.18 -0.14
CA GLU A 448 12.00 -15.85 -0.74
C GLU A 448 11.02 -14.80 -0.17
N SER A 449 9.83 -15.21 0.31
CA SER A 449 8.82 -14.28 0.86
C SER A 449 8.32 -14.62 2.27
N GLN A 450 7.77 -13.63 2.98
CA GLN A 450 7.11 -13.82 4.28
C GLN A 450 5.94 -14.82 4.19
N LEU A 451 5.24 -14.86 3.05
CA LEU A 451 4.12 -15.76 2.82
C LEU A 451 4.61 -17.21 2.68
N ASP A 452 5.76 -17.43 2.06
CA ASP A 452 6.37 -18.76 1.97
C ASP A 452 6.79 -19.26 3.36
N VAL A 453 7.39 -18.39 4.18
CA VAL A 453 7.72 -18.72 5.58
C VAL A 453 6.47 -19.10 6.38
N PHE A 454 5.38 -18.34 6.23
CA PHE A 454 4.09 -18.66 6.85
C PHE A 454 3.59 -20.05 6.42
N ILE A 455 3.59 -20.35 5.11
CA ILE A 455 3.12 -21.65 4.60
C ILE A 455 4.01 -22.78 5.10
N MET A 456 5.34 -22.60 5.12
CA MET A 456 6.28 -23.60 5.61
C MET A 456 6.06 -23.93 7.09
N ARG A 457 5.60 -22.97 7.90
CA ARG A 457 5.19 -23.21 9.31
C ARG A 457 3.85 -23.96 9.40
N ARG A 458 2.96 -23.83 8.41
CA ARG A 458 1.62 -24.47 8.40
C ARG A 458 1.59 -25.84 7.72
N LEU A 459 2.43 -26.12 6.73
CA LEU A 459 2.48 -27.42 6.03
C LEU A 459 2.65 -28.62 6.99
N PRO A 460 3.49 -28.54 8.04
CA PRO A 460 3.58 -29.57 9.08
C PRO A 460 2.29 -29.87 9.85
N LYS A 461 1.29 -28.98 9.80
CA LYS A 461 0.01 -29.07 10.50
C LYS A 461 -1.13 -29.53 9.57
N ILE A 462 -0.88 -29.80 8.28
CA ILE A 462 -1.94 -30.22 7.34
C ILE A 462 -2.29 -31.70 7.47
N VAL A 463 -1.30 -32.54 7.76
CA VAL A 463 -1.44 -34.00 7.90
C VAL A 463 -0.65 -34.41 9.13
N ASP A 464 -1.17 -35.38 9.88
CA ASP A 464 -0.46 -35.95 11.01
C ASP A 464 0.83 -36.64 10.55
N LYS A 465 1.96 -36.23 11.13
CA LYS A 465 3.28 -36.71 10.71
C LYS A 465 3.55 -38.16 11.08
N GLU A 466 2.94 -38.66 12.14
CA GLU A 466 3.17 -40.01 12.64
C GLU A 466 2.33 -41.02 11.86
N THR A 467 1.08 -40.66 11.58
CA THR A 467 0.09 -41.54 10.95
C THR A 467 -0.09 -41.31 9.46
N GLY A 468 0.26 -40.13 8.95
CA GLY A 468 -0.02 -39.73 7.56
C GLY A 468 -1.51 -39.46 7.29
N HIS A 469 -2.35 -39.42 8.33
CA HIS A 469 -3.79 -39.22 8.20
C HIS A 469 -4.21 -37.75 8.35
N PRO A 470 -5.28 -37.32 7.66
CA PRO A 470 -5.91 -36.02 7.89
C PRO A 470 -6.49 -35.90 9.30
N TYR A 471 -6.58 -34.66 9.79
CA TYR A 471 -7.24 -34.33 11.04
C TYR A 471 -8.78 -34.25 10.87
N THR A 472 -9.49 -33.93 11.96
CA THR A 472 -10.96 -33.77 11.92
C THR A 472 -11.37 -32.58 11.06
N VAL A 473 -12.63 -32.55 10.63
CA VAL A 473 -13.20 -31.40 9.89
C VAL A 473 -13.03 -30.10 10.68
N LEU A 474 -13.27 -30.16 11.99
CA LEU A 474 -13.15 -29.00 12.87
C LEU A 474 -11.72 -28.46 12.92
N TYR A 475 -10.71 -29.32 12.97
CA TYR A 475 -9.30 -28.92 12.92
C TYR A 475 -9.02 -28.01 11.72
N TYR A 476 -9.52 -28.39 10.54
CA TYR A 476 -9.36 -27.60 9.33
C TYR A 476 -10.22 -26.34 9.32
N LYS A 477 -11.44 -26.37 9.87
CA LYS A 477 -12.24 -25.15 10.07
C LYS A 477 -11.49 -24.12 10.93
N LEU A 478 -10.83 -24.54 12.01
CA LEU A 478 -10.01 -23.66 12.84
C LEU A 478 -8.85 -23.00 12.08
N LEU A 479 -8.21 -23.72 11.15
CA LEU A 479 -7.21 -23.15 10.23
C LEU A 479 -7.82 -22.15 9.22
N VAL A 480 -9.07 -22.36 8.78
CA VAL A 480 -9.80 -21.34 8.00
C VAL A 480 -10.06 -20.11 8.86
N TYR A 481 -10.49 -20.28 10.11
CA TYR A 481 -10.79 -19.16 11.01
C TYR A 481 -9.55 -18.35 11.37
N GLU A 482 -8.41 -19.04 11.58
CA GLU A 482 -7.11 -18.39 11.66
C GLU A 482 -6.84 -17.53 10.42
N SER A 483 -7.06 -18.06 9.22
CA SER A 483 -6.84 -17.33 7.97
C SER A 483 -7.76 -16.12 7.85
N LEU A 484 -9.04 -16.24 8.24
CA LEU A 484 -9.97 -15.12 8.30
C LEU A 484 -9.51 -14.03 9.28
N TYR A 485 -8.99 -14.42 10.43
CA TYR A 485 -8.48 -13.49 11.45
C TYR A 485 -7.19 -12.80 10.97
N LEU A 486 -6.17 -13.55 10.56
CA LEU A 486 -4.87 -13.02 10.15
C LEU A 486 -4.96 -12.11 8.92
N TRP A 487 -5.90 -12.35 7.99
CA TRP A 487 -6.14 -11.47 6.84
C TRP A 487 -7.06 -10.28 7.14
N ASN A 488 -7.60 -10.16 8.35
CA ASN A 488 -8.61 -9.17 8.72
C ASN A 488 -9.89 -9.27 7.86
N ALA A 489 -10.32 -10.50 7.59
CA ALA A 489 -11.54 -10.83 6.86
C ALA A 489 -12.71 -11.20 7.79
N LEU A 490 -12.43 -11.55 9.05
CA LEU A 490 -13.46 -11.84 10.07
C LEU A 490 -14.52 -10.74 10.24
N PRO A 491 -14.20 -9.42 10.20
CA PRO A 491 -15.23 -8.36 10.25
C PRO A 491 -16.21 -8.37 9.06
N SER A 492 -15.84 -9.02 7.94
CA SER A 492 -16.69 -9.14 6.75
C SER A 492 -17.60 -10.37 6.80
N CYS A 493 -17.50 -11.21 7.82
CA CYS A 493 -18.39 -12.34 8.04
C CYS A 493 -19.79 -11.86 8.47
N SER A 494 -20.82 -12.60 8.06
CA SER A 494 -22.18 -12.35 8.53
C SER A 494 -22.29 -12.61 10.04
N THR A 495 -23.30 -12.02 10.69
CA THR A 495 -23.58 -12.29 12.11
C THR A 495 -23.86 -13.78 12.37
N GLU A 496 -24.46 -14.49 11.41
CA GLU A 496 -24.68 -15.94 11.49
C GLU A 496 -23.36 -16.72 11.47
N SER A 497 -22.49 -16.44 10.50
CA SER A 497 -21.17 -17.06 10.40
C SER A 497 -20.30 -16.76 11.63
N LEU A 498 -20.36 -15.54 12.18
CA LEU A 498 -19.64 -15.19 13.41
C LEU A 498 -20.15 -15.98 14.63
N ARG A 499 -21.46 -16.24 14.72
CA ARG A 499 -22.04 -17.08 15.78
C ARG A 499 -21.63 -18.55 15.62
N GLU A 500 -21.61 -19.06 14.39
CA GLU A 500 -21.11 -20.41 14.10
C GLU A 500 -19.64 -20.55 14.55
N ILE A 501 -18.78 -19.61 14.15
CA ILE A 501 -17.36 -19.57 14.52
C ILE A 501 -17.20 -19.53 16.06
N SER A 502 -17.91 -18.63 16.74
CA SER A 502 -17.85 -18.50 18.19
C SER A 502 -18.29 -19.79 18.90
N HIS A 503 -19.38 -20.42 18.44
CA HIS A 503 -19.89 -21.66 19.01
C HIS A 503 -18.91 -22.82 18.83
N GLU A 504 -18.37 -23.02 17.63
CA GLU A 504 -17.42 -24.10 17.36
C GLU A 504 -16.13 -23.97 18.16
N CYS A 505 -15.61 -22.75 18.34
CA CYS A 505 -14.41 -22.50 19.14
C CYS A 505 -14.65 -22.72 20.64
N LYS A 506 -15.83 -22.38 21.16
CA LYS A 506 -16.15 -22.49 22.59
C LYS A 506 -16.26 -23.94 23.08
N GLU A 507 -16.79 -24.84 22.25
CA GLU A 507 -17.05 -26.22 22.65
C GLU A 507 -15.81 -27.13 22.55
N ASN A 508 -14.72 -26.71 21.88
CA ASN A 508 -13.71 -27.65 21.39
C ASN A 508 -12.24 -27.20 21.55
N HIS A 509 -11.72 -27.27 22.78
CA HIS A 509 -10.32 -26.92 23.06
C HIS A 509 -9.30 -28.06 22.84
N SER A 510 -9.74 -29.31 22.65
CA SER A 510 -8.84 -30.48 22.59
C SER A 510 -8.25 -30.77 21.20
N GLU A 511 -8.85 -30.24 20.13
CA GLU A 511 -8.49 -30.54 18.74
C GLU A 511 -7.91 -29.34 17.98
N GLU A 512 -7.37 -28.36 18.71
CA GLU A 512 -6.86 -27.14 18.07
C GLU A 512 -5.50 -27.35 17.38
N PRO A 513 -5.27 -26.76 16.19
CA PRO A 513 -4.00 -26.86 15.47
C PRO A 513 -2.83 -26.15 16.17
N MET A 514 -3.16 -25.23 17.07
CA MET A 514 -2.24 -24.36 17.81
C MET A 514 -2.86 -24.05 19.16
N VAL A 515 -2.08 -24.19 20.23
CA VAL A 515 -2.58 -23.99 21.60
C VAL A 515 -3.14 -22.57 21.77
N GLY A 516 -4.36 -22.42 22.26
CA GLY A 516 -5.05 -21.15 22.49
C GLY A 516 -5.65 -20.49 21.24
N LEU A 517 -5.56 -21.12 20.06
CA LEU A 517 -6.16 -20.55 18.84
C LEU A 517 -7.68 -20.42 18.97
N THR A 518 -8.32 -21.43 19.55
CA THR A 518 -9.78 -21.44 19.76
C THR A 518 -10.24 -20.22 20.57
N ASP A 519 -9.57 -19.96 21.69
CA ASP A 519 -9.83 -18.79 22.55
C ASP A 519 -9.57 -17.45 21.83
N LEU A 520 -8.51 -17.36 21.01
CA LEU A 520 -8.22 -16.14 20.22
C LEU A 520 -9.33 -15.85 19.21
N ILE A 521 -9.75 -16.87 18.46
CA ILE A 521 -10.78 -16.73 17.43
C ILE A 521 -12.16 -16.49 18.05
N GLU A 522 -12.52 -17.21 19.11
CA GLU A 522 -13.75 -16.96 19.87
C GLU A 522 -13.78 -15.51 20.36
N GLY A 523 -12.70 -15.03 20.98
CA GLY A 523 -12.62 -13.67 21.48
C GLY A 523 -12.81 -12.63 20.37
N ALA A 524 -12.16 -12.83 19.22
CA ALA A 524 -12.32 -11.95 18.07
C ALA A 524 -13.76 -11.97 17.52
N ALA A 525 -14.38 -13.15 17.40
CA ALA A 525 -15.77 -13.27 16.95
C ALA A 525 -16.75 -12.59 17.92
N CYS A 526 -16.58 -12.78 19.22
CA CYS A 526 -17.36 -12.11 20.27
C CYS A 526 -17.26 -10.59 20.19
N LEU A 527 -16.06 -10.03 19.93
CA LEU A 527 -15.90 -8.59 19.71
C LEU A 527 -16.75 -8.08 18.54
N TYR A 528 -16.74 -8.77 17.40
CA TYR A 528 -17.51 -8.36 16.23
C TYR A 528 -19.02 -8.57 16.42
N LEU A 529 -19.43 -9.49 17.30
CA LEU A 529 -20.81 -9.65 17.74
C LEU A 529 -21.25 -8.60 18.79
N GLY A 530 -20.31 -7.79 19.29
CA GLY A 530 -20.56 -6.75 20.30
C GLY A 530 -20.45 -7.24 21.75
N ASP A 531 -20.07 -8.49 21.98
CA ASP A 531 -19.88 -9.06 23.33
C ASP A 531 -18.42 -8.86 23.79
N THR A 532 -18.15 -7.67 24.33
CA THR A 532 -16.81 -7.29 24.77
C THR A 532 -16.37 -8.07 26.03
N GLU A 533 -17.30 -8.46 26.89
CA GLU A 533 -16.98 -9.19 28.13
C GLU A 533 -16.56 -10.63 27.83
N ALA A 534 -17.32 -11.32 26.97
CA ALA A 534 -16.94 -12.65 26.51
C ALA A 534 -15.59 -12.61 25.78
N ALA A 535 -15.37 -11.61 24.93
CA ALA A 535 -14.11 -11.44 24.24
C ALA A 535 -12.90 -11.31 25.18
N ILE A 536 -12.98 -10.41 26.17
CA ILE A 536 -11.92 -10.22 27.16
C ILE A 536 -11.64 -11.52 27.93
N LYS A 537 -12.69 -12.28 28.26
CA LYS A 537 -12.55 -13.58 28.93
C LYS A 537 -11.80 -14.58 28.05
N SER A 538 -12.17 -14.73 26.78
CA SER A 538 -11.51 -15.64 25.85
C SER A 538 -10.04 -15.25 25.63
N PHE A 539 -9.72 -13.97 25.42
CA PHE A 539 -8.32 -13.56 25.29
C PHE A 539 -7.49 -13.84 26.55
N ARG A 540 -8.06 -13.66 27.75
CA ARG A 540 -7.38 -14.03 29.01
C ARG A 540 -7.16 -15.55 29.12
N ASN A 541 -8.12 -16.37 28.67
CA ASN A 541 -7.97 -17.82 28.61
C ASN A 541 -6.85 -18.25 27.64
N CYS A 542 -6.82 -17.65 26.45
CA CYS A 542 -5.76 -17.85 25.46
C CYS A 542 -4.37 -17.62 26.06
N LEU A 543 -4.19 -16.52 26.80
CA LEU A 543 -2.89 -16.20 27.42
C LEU A 543 -2.55 -17.16 28.57
N LYS A 544 -3.57 -17.61 29.32
CA LYS A 544 -3.38 -18.56 30.42
C LYS A 544 -2.94 -19.94 29.94
N CYS A 545 -3.51 -20.45 28.84
CA CYS A 545 -3.17 -21.79 28.34
C CYS A 545 -1.79 -21.85 27.66
N ARG A 546 -1.23 -20.69 27.28
CA ARG A 546 0.09 -20.59 26.63
C ARG A 546 1.25 -20.29 27.60
N TYR A 547 0.98 -19.90 28.84
CA TYR A 547 2.02 -19.55 29.83
C TYR A 547 2.63 -20.77 30.57
N PRO A 548 3.95 -20.83 30.84
CA PRO A 548 5.08 -20.22 30.12
C PRO A 548 5.81 -21.21 29.19
N SER A 549 5.51 -22.51 29.24
CA SER A 549 6.23 -23.56 28.50
C SER A 549 5.69 -23.79 27.08
N LYS A 550 4.44 -23.40 26.79
CA LYS A 550 3.77 -23.64 25.51
C LYS A 550 3.90 -22.48 24.51
N ASP A 551 4.68 -21.46 24.86
CA ASP A 551 4.82 -20.23 24.06
C ASP A 551 6.09 -20.19 23.18
N GLU A 552 6.78 -21.32 23.07
CA GLU A 552 7.98 -21.45 22.22
C GLU A 552 7.63 -21.47 20.72
N TYR A 553 6.44 -21.94 20.35
CA TYR A 553 5.96 -22.05 18.97
C TYR A 553 4.64 -21.31 18.78
N ASP A 554 4.29 -20.95 17.54
CA ASP A 554 3.00 -20.31 17.20
C ASP A 554 2.76 -19.00 17.99
N GLN A 555 3.83 -18.23 18.21
CA GLN A 555 3.87 -17.01 19.02
C GLN A 555 2.90 -15.91 18.56
N HIS A 556 2.46 -15.96 17.30
CA HIS A 556 1.44 -15.04 16.81
C HIS A 556 0.15 -15.16 17.63
N VAL A 557 -0.24 -16.36 18.08
CA VAL A 557 -1.46 -16.53 18.88
C VAL A 557 -1.40 -15.68 20.16
N SER A 558 -0.30 -15.75 20.92
CA SER A 558 -0.10 -14.92 22.12
C SER A 558 0.01 -13.44 21.79
N ALA A 559 0.80 -13.07 20.78
CA ALA A 559 1.03 -11.67 20.42
C ALA A 559 -0.28 -10.98 20.00
N PHE A 560 -1.10 -11.64 19.17
CA PHE A 560 -2.41 -11.14 18.77
C PHE A 560 -3.40 -11.11 19.94
N ALA A 561 -3.43 -12.14 20.81
CA ALA A 561 -4.30 -12.14 21.99
C ALA A 561 -3.97 -11.00 22.96
N LEU A 562 -2.68 -10.69 23.18
CA LEU A 562 -2.25 -9.52 23.97
C LEU A 562 -2.71 -8.21 23.35
N TYR A 563 -2.60 -8.09 22.02
CA TYR A 563 -3.04 -6.90 21.31
C TYR A 563 -4.56 -6.71 21.40
N GLU A 564 -5.36 -7.75 21.16
CA GLU A 564 -6.82 -7.67 21.20
C GLU A 564 -7.32 -7.40 22.63
N LEU A 565 -6.72 -8.07 23.63
CA LEU A 565 -7.01 -7.81 25.04
C LEU A 565 -6.67 -6.37 25.43
N GLY A 566 -5.46 -5.91 25.07
CA GLY A 566 -5.01 -4.55 25.35
C GLY A 566 -5.90 -3.49 24.72
N SER A 567 -6.28 -3.69 23.46
CA SER A 567 -7.20 -2.82 22.73
C SER A 567 -8.61 -2.82 23.34
N SER A 568 -9.11 -3.99 23.73
CA SER A 568 -10.45 -4.12 24.34
C SER A 568 -10.53 -3.45 25.72
N LEU A 569 -9.49 -3.57 26.55
CA LEU A 569 -9.44 -2.96 27.88
C LEU A 569 -9.34 -1.43 27.84
N ASN A 570 -8.63 -0.88 26.84
CA ASN A 570 -8.58 0.57 26.64
C ASN A 570 -9.97 1.15 26.33
N ASN A 571 -10.77 0.45 25.54
CA ASN A 571 -12.14 0.86 25.21
C ASN A 571 -13.11 0.70 26.40
N ASN A 572 -12.76 -0.12 27.40
CA ASN A 572 -13.60 -0.44 28.56
C ASN A 572 -13.12 0.24 29.86
N ASN A 573 -12.62 1.49 29.76
CA ASN A 573 -12.18 2.33 30.88
C ASN A 573 -11.05 1.76 31.78
N ASN A 574 -10.25 0.79 31.29
CA ASN A 574 -9.07 0.27 31.99
C ASN A 574 -7.76 0.55 31.20
N PRO A 575 -7.43 1.83 30.91
CA PRO A 575 -6.36 2.19 29.97
C PRO A 575 -4.95 1.79 30.43
N ASN A 576 -4.70 1.77 31.75
CA ASN A 576 -3.40 1.39 32.29
C ASN A 576 -3.11 -0.11 32.09
N GLU A 577 -4.11 -0.96 32.31
CA GLU A 577 -4.00 -2.40 32.07
C GLU A 577 -3.85 -2.67 30.56
N GLY A 578 -4.66 -2.02 29.73
CA GLY A 578 -4.60 -2.15 28.28
C GLY A 578 -3.26 -1.73 27.69
N LYS A 579 -2.70 -0.59 28.12
CA LYS A 579 -1.36 -0.13 27.72
C LYS A 579 -0.25 -1.12 28.09
N ASN A 580 -0.36 -1.78 29.24
CA ASN A 580 0.61 -2.80 29.66
C ASN A 580 0.58 -4.01 28.71
N PHE A 581 -0.60 -4.52 28.37
CA PHE A 581 -0.73 -5.62 27.41
C PHE A 581 -0.24 -5.27 26.01
N LEU A 582 -0.53 -4.06 25.52
CA LEU A 582 0.00 -3.57 24.25
C LEU A 582 1.54 -3.47 24.26
N SER A 583 2.12 -3.00 25.36
CA SER A 583 3.58 -2.93 25.54
C SER A 583 4.22 -4.32 25.58
N LYS A 584 3.54 -5.31 26.19
CA LYS A 584 3.99 -6.71 26.18
C LYS A 584 3.96 -7.31 24.77
N ALA A 585 2.88 -7.10 24.02
CA ALA A 585 2.76 -7.57 22.64
C ALA A 585 3.92 -7.07 21.77
N GLN A 586 4.38 -5.84 21.99
CA GLN A 586 5.49 -5.23 21.26
C GLN A 586 6.88 -5.74 21.67
N THR A 587 7.08 -6.10 22.94
CA THR A 587 8.43 -6.32 23.49
C THR A 587 8.77 -7.78 23.77
N GLN A 588 7.77 -8.65 23.93
CA GLN A 588 7.97 -10.05 24.33
C GLN A 588 8.06 -11.03 23.16
N TYR A 589 7.61 -10.63 21.96
CA TYR A 589 7.51 -11.50 20.79
C TYR A 589 8.24 -10.89 19.59
N LYS A 590 8.84 -11.75 18.76
CA LYS A 590 9.55 -11.38 17.52
C LYS A 590 9.52 -12.52 16.52
N ASP A 591 9.75 -12.22 15.24
CA ASP A 591 9.88 -13.18 14.13
C ASP A 591 8.65 -14.08 13.92
N TYR A 592 7.48 -13.66 14.42
CA TYR A 592 6.20 -14.38 14.29
C TYR A 592 5.41 -13.94 13.05
N ASP A 593 4.42 -14.76 12.68
CA ASP A 593 3.61 -14.53 11.48
C ASP A 593 2.89 -13.17 11.55
N PHE A 594 3.06 -12.33 10.52
CA PHE A 594 2.46 -10.99 10.41
C PHE A 594 2.88 -9.95 11.48
N GLU A 595 4.07 -10.11 12.09
CA GLU A 595 4.60 -9.19 13.09
C GLU A 595 4.57 -7.71 12.64
N THR A 596 5.02 -7.42 11.42
CA THR A 596 5.05 -6.03 10.91
C THR A 596 3.66 -5.40 10.92
N ARG A 597 2.63 -6.18 10.57
CA ARG A 597 1.24 -5.73 10.56
C ARG A 597 0.73 -5.48 11.98
N LEU A 598 1.02 -6.40 12.91
CA LEU A 598 0.59 -6.25 14.30
C LEU A 598 1.27 -5.06 14.98
N ASN A 599 2.56 -4.85 14.74
CA ASN A 599 3.30 -3.71 15.27
C ASN A 599 2.70 -2.36 14.82
N LEU A 600 2.27 -2.24 13.56
CA LEU A 600 1.57 -1.04 13.08
C LEU A 600 0.26 -0.79 13.85
N ARG A 601 -0.52 -1.85 14.11
CA ARG A 601 -1.76 -1.77 14.90
C ARG A 601 -1.49 -1.41 16.36
N ILE A 602 -0.46 -1.99 16.97
CA ILE A 602 -0.04 -1.67 18.36
C ILE A 602 0.38 -0.20 18.45
N HIS A 603 1.19 0.29 17.51
CA HIS A 603 1.61 1.70 17.48
C HIS A 603 0.42 2.66 17.32
N ALA A 604 -0.54 2.33 16.45
CA ALA A 604 -1.76 3.11 16.29
C ALA A 604 -2.60 3.12 17.57
N ALA A 605 -2.78 1.97 18.22
CA ALA A 605 -3.50 1.85 19.48
C ALA A 605 -2.83 2.66 20.60
N LEU A 606 -1.50 2.54 20.76
CA LEU A 606 -0.73 3.26 21.78
C LEU A 606 -0.73 4.78 21.57
N LYS A 607 -0.86 5.27 20.33
CA LYS A 607 -0.95 6.71 20.04
C LYS A 607 -2.31 7.31 20.46
N ASN A 608 -3.33 6.48 20.58
CA ASN A 608 -4.69 6.88 20.95
C ASN A 608 -4.95 6.80 22.48
N ILE A 609 -3.97 6.34 23.26
CA ILE A 609 -3.97 6.31 24.74
C ILE A 609 -3.13 7.47 25.25
#